data_AF-A0A7C6BWH7-F1
#
_entry.id   AF-A0A7C6BWH7-F1
#
_cell.length_a   1.000
_cell.length_b   1.000
_cell.length_c   1.000
_cell.angle_alpha   90.00
_cell.angle_beta   90.00
_cell.angle_gamma   90.00
#
_symmetry.space_group_name_H-M   'P 1'
#
loop_
_entity.id
_entity.type
_entity.pdbx_description
1 polymer ?
#
loop_
_entity_poly.entity_id
_entity_poly.type
_entity_poly.pdbx_seq_one_letter_code
_entity_poly.pdbx_strand_id
1 'polypeptide(L)' 'MEEKLNALTKDNVKKFEDLARPMMKYLCENYHPHVTVIITPTNAELLEGKMSTGEILDYVD' A
#
# COMPACT_ATOMS: atom_id res chain seq x y z
N MET A 1 -1.26 -17.99 -21.03
CA MET A 1 -1.46 -16.97 -19.97
C MET A 1 -0.13 -16.28 -19.81
N GLU A 2 0.13 -15.26 -20.63
CA GLU A 2 1.36 -14.49 -20.56
C GLU A 2 1.32 -13.54 -19.37
N GLU A 3 2.37 -13.63 -18.56
CA GLU A 3 2.72 -12.72 -17.50
C GLU A 3 2.85 -11.31 -18.06
N LYS A 4 1.79 -10.49 -17.92
CA LYS A 4 1.89 -9.05 -18.17
C LYS A 4 2.65 -8.42 -17.00
N LEU A 5 3.95 -8.68 -16.93
CA LEU A 5 4.87 -7.80 -16.22
C LEU A 5 4.98 -6.51 -17.04
N ASN A 6 3.95 -5.66 -16.93
CA ASN A 6 3.98 -4.33 -17.53
C ASN A 6 5.12 -3.58 -16.86
N ALA A 7 6.17 -3.28 -17.62
CA ALA A 7 7.21 -2.36 -17.19
C ALA A 7 6.55 -1.09 -16.64
N LEU A 8 6.98 -0.67 -15.44
CA LEU A 8 6.43 0.50 -14.75
C LEU A 8 6.82 1.77 -15.53
N THR A 9 5.99 2.18 -16.49
CA THR A 9 6.20 3.45 -17.19
C THR A 9 5.87 4.61 -16.26
N LYS A 10 6.50 5.77 -16.45
CA LYS A 10 6.20 6.99 -15.67
C LYS A 10 4.71 7.35 -15.69
N ASP A 11 4.05 7.13 -16.82
CA ASP A 11 2.61 7.37 -16.98
C ASP A 11 1.75 6.39 -16.16
N ASN A 12 2.17 5.13 -16.04
CA ASN A 12 1.49 4.15 -15.20
C ASN A 12 1.63 4.48 -13.71
N VAL A 13 2.80 4.98 -13.29
CA VAL A 13 3.02 5.45 -11.91
C VAL A 13 2.10 6.62 -11.59
N LYS A 14 2.03 7.63 -12.47
CA LYS A 14 1.17 8.79 -12.24
C LYS A 14 -0.31 8.42 -12.15
N LYS A 15 -0.79 7.55 -13.05
CA LYS A 15 -2.17 7.03 -12.98
C LYS A 15 -2.44 6.28 -11.68
N PHE A 16 -1.49 5.49 -11.20
CA PHE A 16 -1.61 4.80 -9.92
C PHE A 16 -1.65 5.77 -8.75
N GLU A 17 -0.78 6.79 -8.71
CA GLU A 17 -0.82 7.83 -7.69
C GLU A 17 -2.16 8.59 -7.68
N ASP A 18 -2.68 8.95 -8.85
CA ASP A 18 -3.96 9.64 -8.97
C ASP A 18 -5.12 8.81 -8.41
N LEU A 19 -5.06 7.48 -8.55
CA LEU A 19 -6.01 6.54 -7.93
C LEU A 19 -5.77 6.33 -6.43
N ALA A 20 -4.50 6.40 -5.98
CA ALA A 20 -4.13 6.20 -4.58
C ALA A 20 -4.47 7.43 -3.70
N ARG A 21 -4.37 8.65 -4.24
CA ARG A 21 -4.59 9.91 -3.49
C ARG A 21 -5.95 9.99 -2.79
N PRO A 22 -7.09 9.66 -3.43
CA PRO A 22 -8.39 9.64 -2.75
C PRO A 22 -8.44 8.63 -1.60
N MET A 23 -7.84 7.45 -1.78
CA MET A 23 -7.76 6.43 -0.74
C MET A 23 -6.92 6.94 0.44
N MET A 24 -5.75 7.51 0.18
CA MET A 24 -4.90 8.11 1.23
C MET A 24 -5.65 9.16 2.03
N LYS A 25 -6.39 10.05 1.34
CA LYS A 25 -7.22 11.07 2.00
C LYS A 25 -8.26 10.43 2.92
N TYR A 26 -9.00 9.45 2.42
CA TYR A 26 -10.00 8.72 3.21
C TYR A 26 -9.38 8.05 4.44
N LEU A 27 -8.21 7.45 4.31
CA LEU A 27 -7.48 6.84 5.43
C LEU A 27 -7.08 7.87 6.49
N CYS A 28 -6.55 9.02 6.08
CA CYS A 28 -6.19 10.11 6.99
C CYS A 28 -7.39 10.70 7.74
N GLU A 29 -8.57 10.73 7.12
CA GLU A 29 -9.78 11.32 7.72
C GLU A 29 -10.53 10.34 8.64
N ASN A 30 -10.38 9.02 8.46
CA ASN A 30 -11.25 8.03 9.10
C ASN A 30 -10.53 6.99 9.96
N TYR A 31 -9.20 6.86 9.90
CA TYR A 31 -8.45 5.81 10.60
C TYR A 31 -7.20 6.31 11.33
N HIS A 32 -6.66 5.47 12.22
CA HIS A 32 -5.39 5.75 12.90
C HIS A 32 -4.22 5.78 11.90
N PRO A 33 -3.18 6.62 12.09
CA PRO A 33 -2.02 6.70 11.19
C PRO A 33 -1.26 5.38 10.96
N HIS A 34 -1.48 4.37 11.81
CA HIS A 34 -0.85 3.05 11.71
C HIS A 34 -1.74 2.06 10.97
N VAL A 35 -2.21 2.44 9.80
CA VAL A 35 -2.96 1.54 8.92
C VAL A 35 -2.16 1.17 7.69
N THR A 36 -2.33 -0.07 7.25
CA THR A 36 -1.83 -0.58 5.98
C THR A 36 -3.01 -1.12 5.18
N VAL A 37 -3.11 -0.72 3.92
CA VAL A 37 -4.12 -1.23 2.98
C VAL A 37 -3.44 -2.03 1.89
N ILE A 38 -3.91 -3.26 1.67
CA ILE A 38 -3.45 -4.12 0.58
C ILE A 38 -4.61 -4.28 -0.40
N ILE A 39 -4.41 -3.86 -1.64
CA ILE A 39 -5.42 -3.93 -2.69
C ILE A 39 -4.97 -4.93 -3.74
N THR A 40 -5.81 -5.93 -3.99
CA THR A 40 -5.66 -6.86 -5.11
C THR A 40 -6.78 -6.58 -6.13
N PRO A 41 -6.73 -7.18 -7.34
CA PRO A 41 -7.79 -6.98 -8.34
C PRO A 41 -9.20 -7.39 -7.88
N THR A 42 -9.32 -8.16 -6.81
CA THR A 42 -10.59 -8.71 -6.32
C THR A 42 -10.86 -8.46 -4.83
N ASN A 43 -9.91 -7.87 -4.09
CA ASN A 43 -10.05 -7.65 -2.65
C ASN A 43 -9.36 -6.35 -2.19
N ALA A 44 -9.81 -5.83 -1.05
CA ALA A 44 -9.15 -4.75 -0.32
C ALA A 44 -9.09 -5.08 1.17
N GLU A 45 -7.88 -5.24 1.70
CA GLU A 45 -7.62 -5.57 3.10
C GLU A 45 -7.14 -4.33 3.83
N LEU A 46 -7.71 -4.06 5.01
CA LEU A 46 -7.32 -2.97 5.89
C LEU A 46 -6.78 -3.57 7.19
N LEU A 47 -5.51 -3.32 7.48
CA LEU A 47 -4.82 -3.78 8.68
C LEU A 47 -4.45 -2.59 9.56
N GLU A 48 -4.80 -2.64 10.84
CA GLU A 48 -4.47 -1.61 11.82
C GLU A 48 -3.42 -2.13 12.82
N GLY A 49 -2.27 -1.48 12.87
CA GLY A 49 -1.23 -1.73 13.85
C GLY A 49 -1.51 -0.99 15.15
N LYS A 50 -1.58 -1.71 16.27
CA LYS A 50 -1.75 -1.10 17.60
C LYS A 50 -0.44 -0.62 18.22
N MET A 51 0.67 -1.28 17.91
CA MET A 51 2.00 -1.00 18.47
C MET A 51 3.07 -1.50 17.52
N SER A 52 4.15 -0.73 17.36
CA SER A 52 5.39 -1.16 16.70
C SER A 52 6.56 -0.86 17.62
N THR A 53 7.49 -1.81 17.73
CA THR A 53 8.75 -1.65 18.48
C THR A 53 9.92 -1.24 17.57
N GLY A 54 9.66 -0.97 16.28
CA GLY A 54 10.68 -0.76 15.26
C GLY A 54 11.18 -2.07 14.65
N GLU A 55 12.19 -1.94 13.77
CA GLU A 55 12.83 -3.07 13.12
C GLU A 55 13.84 -3.74 14.06
N ILE A 56 13.82 -5.07 14.14
CA ILE A 56 14.82 -5.88 14.87
C ILE A 56 15.66 -6.60 13.81
N LEU A 57 16.90 -6.12 13.62
CA LEU A 57 17.81 -6.61 12.57
C LEU A 57 18.85 -7.60 13.09
N ASP A 58 18.77 -7.98 14.36
CA ASP A 58 19.74 -8.85 15.05
C ASP A 58 19.96 -10.23 14.36
N TYR A 59 19.07 -10.61 13.44
CA TYR A 59 19.05 -11.91 12.76
C TYR A 59 19.10 -11.82 11.23
N VAL A 60 19.40 -10.64 10.66
CA VAL A 60 19.52 -10.45 9.22
C VAL A 60 21.00 -10.25 8.87
N ASP A 61 21.58 -11.22 8.13
CA ASP A 61 22.95 -11.15 7.59
C ASP A 61 23.06 -10.20 6.37
#